data_AF-D0LPA8-F1
#
_entry.id   AF-D0LPA8-F1
#
_cell.length_a   1.000
_cell.length_b   1.000
_cell.length_c   1.000
_cell.angle_alpha   90.00
_cell.angle_beta   90.00
_cell.angle_gamma   90.00
#
_symmetry.space_group_name_H-M   'P 1'
#
loop_
_entity.id
_entity.type
_entity.pdbx_description
1 polymer ?
#
loop_
_entity_poly.entity_id
_entity_poly.type
_entity_poly.pdbx_seq_one_letter_code
_entity_poly.pdbx_strand_id
1 'polypeptide(L)'
;MPIRAILSEHIEQECYPCGAIRELPLTSFAAGVQRGPQVSGQLMQLPACAGCGAVEFLVASSEKDAGEVAAGSFSHKHRLLVDALYARMVRAGRHLEDLEPATLRTAEPPPDELAQWFPAGLRLERAPEVLP
;
A
#
# COMPACT_ATOMS: atom_id res chain seq x y z
N MET A 1 -9.77 0.13 1.53
CA MET A 1 -9.64 0.94 0.29
C MET A 1 -8.39 0.53 -0.47
N PRO A 2 -8.48 -0.22 -1.57
CA PRO A 2 -7.30 -0.74 -2.26
C PRO A 2 -6.53 0.36 -2.99
N ILE A 3 -5.20 0.20 -3.03
CA ILE A 3 -4.34 0.97 -3.93
C ILE A 3 -4.55 0.41 -5.33
N ARG A 4 -4.84 1.30 -6.28
CA ARG A 4 -4.96 0.95 -7.70
C ARG A 4 -3.67 1.12 -8.45
N ALA A 5 -2.86 2.13 -8.12
CA ALA A 5 -1.61 2.38 -8.80
C ALA A 5 -0.58 3.02 -7.87
N ILE A 6 0.68 2.68 -8.07
CA ILE A 6 1.82 3.40 -7.52
C ILE A 6 2.50 4.11 -8.69
N LEU A 7 2.53 5.45 -8.62
CA LEU A 7 3.16 6.30 -9.61
C LEU A 7 4.46 6.89 -9.02
N SER A 8 5.14 7.76 -9.77
CA SER A 8 6.39 8.35 -9.31
C SER A 8 6.20 9.20 -8.05
N GLU A 9 5.19 10.06 -8.01
CA GLU A 9 5.04 11.05 -6.92
C GLU A 9 3.80 10.84 -6.05
N HIS A 10 2.89 9.96 -6.45
CA HIS A 10 1.61 9.71 -5.77
C HIS A 10 1.14 8.27 -5.96
N ILE A 11 0.15 7.89 -5.17
CA ILE A 11 -0.63 6.67 -5.38
C ILE A 11 -2.04 7.04 -5.84
N GLU A 12 -2.66 6.16 -6.61
CA GLU A 12 -4.10 6.20 -6.86
C GLU A 12 -4.78 5.19 -5.96
N GLN A 13 -5.81 5.61 -5.24
CA GLN A 13 -6.59 4.77 -4.35
C GLN A 13 -8.07 4.90 -4.68
N GLU A 14 -8.81 3.79 -4.58
CA GLU A 14 -10.26 3.81 -4.69
C GLU A 14 -10.93 3.76 -3.33
N CYS A 15 -11.74 4.78 -3.04
CA CYS A 15 -12.49 4.87 -1.80
C CYS A 15 -13.75 4.01 -1.88
N TYR A 16 -13.73 2.80 -1.31
CA TYR A 16 -14.87 1.88 -1.33
C TYR A 16 -16.21 2.52 -0.87
N PRO A 17 -16.26 3.34 0.20
CA PRO A 17 -17.51 3.97 0.61
C PRO A 17 -18.13 4.96 -0.38
N CYS A 18 -17.34 5.66 -1.22
CA CYS A 18 -17.87 6.71 -2.11
C CYS A 18 -17.52 6.53 -3.59
N GLY A 19 -16.80 5.46 -3.95
CA GLY A 19 -16.34 5.17 -5.30
C GLY A 19 -15.30 6.15 -5.86
N ALA A 20 -14.93 7.20 -5.12
CA ALA A 20 -14.03 8.22 -5.61
C ALA A 20 -12.59 7.68 -5.74
N ILE A 21 -11.97 7.94 -6.89
CA ILE A 21 -10.53 7.75 -7.08
C ILE A 21 -9.83 8.95 -6.47
N ARG A 22 -8.84 8.68 -5.62
CA ARG A 22 -8.05 9.69 -4.92
C ARG A 22 -6.59 9.55 -5.30
N GLU A 23 -6.00 10.66 -5.72
CA GLU A 23 -4.56 10.80 -5.84
C GLU A 23 -4.00 11.27 -4.51
N LEU A 24 -3.14 10.45 -3.91
CA LEU A 24 -2.50 10.75 -2.63
C LEU A 24 -1.00 10.94 -2.86
N PRO A 25 -0.45 12.15 -2.65
CA PRO A 25 0.98 12.38 -2.75
C PRO A 25 1.75 11.47 -1.80
N LEU A 26 2.89 10.91 -2.23
CA LEU A 26 3.74 10.11 -1.35
C LEU A 26 4.27 10.91 -0.15
N THR A 27 4.21 12.24 -0.20
CA THR A 27 4.57 13.14 0.90
C THR A 27 3.48 13.28 1.97
N SER A 28 2.26 12.80 1.71
CA SER A 28 1.09 12.99 2.58
C SER A 28 0.91 11.92 3.66
N PHE A 29 1.74 10.88 3.66
CA PHE A 29 1.74 9.80 4.65
C PHE A 29 3.17 9.28 4.88
N ALA A 30 3.34 8.41 5.86
CA ALA A 30 4.63 7.81 6.22
C ALA A 30 4.46 6.34 6.62
N ALA A 31 5.56 5.60 6.58
CA ALA A 31 5.65 4.26 7.16
C ALA A 31 5.62 4.31 8.69
N GLY A 32 4.76 3.47 9.26
CA GLY A 32 4.45 3.41 10.69
C GLY A 32 3.29 4.28 11.12
N VAL A 33 2.64 3.85 12.20
CA VAL A 33 1.56 4.59 12.85
C VAL A 33 1.79 4.57 14.37
N GLN A 34 1.69 5.74 14.99
CA GLN A 34 1.67 5.89 16.44
C GLN A 34 0.24 6.18 16.90
N ARG A 35 -0.26 5.38 17.83
CA ARG A 35 -1.56 5.58 18.49
C ARG A 35 -1.37 5.52 20.00
N GLY A 36 -1.29 6.71 20.61
CA GLY A 36 -0.98 6.84 22.03
C GLY A 36 0.39 6.20 22.33
N PRO A 37 0.49 5.26 23.28
CA PRO A 37 1.75 4.60 23.61
C PRO A 37 2.14 3.48 22.63
N GLN A 38 1.26 3.09 21.71
CA GLN A 38 1.51 1.99 20.78
C GLN A 38 2.08 2.51 19.46
N VAL A 39 3.21 1.95 19.04
CA VAL A 39 3.83 2.21 17.74
C VAL A 39 3.75 0.94 16.91
N SER A 40 3.20 1.05 15.71
CA SER A 40 3.08 -0.06 14.75
C SER A 40 3.91 0.25 13.51
N GLY A 41 5.05 -0.43 13.35
CA GLY A 41 5.94 -0.22 12.21
C GLY A 41 5.39 -0.73 10.88
N GLN A 42 4.51 -1.73 10.89
CA GLN A 42 3.97 -2.35 9.68
C GLN A 42 2.78 -1.61 9.07
N LEU A 43 2.27 -0.58 9.74
CA LEU A 43 1.08 0.16 9.29
C LEU A 43 1.47 1.43 8.55
N MET A 44 0.72 1.80 7.52
CA MET A 44 0.73 3.14 6.93
C MET A 44 -0.67 3.72 7.01
N GLN A 45 -0.83 4.84 7.72
CA GLN A 45 -2.11 5.55 7.75
C GLN A 45 -2.20 6.48 6.54
N LEU A 46 -3.22 6.29 5.72
CA LEU A 46 -3.49 7.19 4.60
C LEU A 46 -4.33 8.39 5.05
N PRO A 47 -4.24 9.53 4.33
CA PRO A 47 -5.12 10.67 4.57
C PRO A 47 -6.60 10.29 4.46
N ALA A 48 -7.45 10.97 5.23
CA ALA A 48 -8.89 10.79 5.13
C ALA A 48 -9.40 11.14 3.72
N CYS A 49 -10.36 10.36 3.21
CA CYS A 49 -11.00 10.65 1.94
C CYS A 49 -11.72 12.01 2.01
N ALA A 50 -11.37 12.93 1.12
CA ALA A 50 -11.99 14.26 1.07
C ALA A 50 -13.51 14.24 0.79
N GLY A 51 -14.06 13.16 0.24
CA GLY A 51 -15.49 13.05 -0.07
C GLY A 51 -16.36 12.52 1.06
N CYS A 52 -15.85 11.60 1.89
CA CYS A 52 -16.64 10.91 2.91
C CYS A 52 -15.96 10.81 4.27
N GLY A 53 -14.74 11.33 4.42
CA GLY A 53 -13.98 11.32 5.68
C GLY A 53 -13.42 9.96 6.08
N ALA A 54 -13.64 8.90 5.30
CA ALA A 54 -13.16 7.57 5.64
C ALA A 54 -11.62 7.50 5.63
N VAL A 55 -11.05 6.88 6.67
CA VAL A 55 -9.60 6.72 6.89
C VAL A 55 -9.21 5.27 6.66
N GLU A 56 -8.08 5.03 6.03
CA GLU A 56 -7.57 3.69 5.73
C GLU A 56 -6.18 3.47 6.32
N PHE A 57 -5.91 2.22 6.70
CA PHE A 57 -4.60 1.74 7.12
C PHE A 57 -4.14 0.66 6.14
N LEU A 58 -2.98 0.85 5.54
CA LEU A 58 -2.32 -0.21 4.78
C LEU A 58 -1.46 -1.03 5.74
N VAL A 59 -1.47 -2.34 5.56
CA VAL A 59 -0.68 -3.27 6.36
C VAL A 59 0.37 -3.89 5.45
N ALA A 60 1.64 -3.60 5.71
CA ALA A 60 2.74 -4.27 5.05
C ALA A 60 2.83 -5.73 5.52
N SER A 61 3.09 -6.65 4.61
CA SER A 61 3.17 -8.08 4.90
C SER A 61 4.28 -8.39 5.90
N SER A 62 4.01 -9.28 6.83
CA SER A 62 5.04 -9.93 7.63
C SER A 62 5.59 -11.18 6.92
N GLU A 63 6.74 -11.69 7.37
CA GLU A 63 7.30 -12.97 6.89
C GLU A 63 6.34 -14.16 7.08
N LYS A 64 5.40 -14.04 8.01
CA LYS A 64 4.44 -15.09 8.34
C LYS A 64 3.19 -15.08 7.45
N ASP A 65 2.93 -13.98 6.75
CA ASP A 65 1.71 -13.80 5.94
C ASP A 65 1.83 -14.40 4.52
N ALA A 66 2.98 -15.01 4.19
CA ALA A 66 3.28 -15.53 2.86
C ALA A 66 2.38 -16.69 2.42
N GLY A 67 1.71 -17.39 3.34
CA GLY A 67 1.09 -18.69 3.07
C GLY A 67 -0.38 -18.71 2.64
N GLU A 68 -1.16 -17.66 2.86
CA GLU A 68 -2.64 -17.79 2.82
C GLU A 68 -3.33 -17.19 1.58
N VAL A 69 -2.59 -16.47 0.73
CA VAL A 69 -3.20 -15.77 -0.41
C VAL A 69 -2.88 -16.49 -1.72
N ALA A 70 -3.91 -16.85 -2.47
CA ALA A 70 -3.74 -17.48 -3.78
C ALA A 70 -2.92 -16.57 -4.71
N ALA A 71 -1.82 -17.11 -5.25
CA ALA A 71 -0.94 -16.39 -6.16
C ALA A 71 -1.73 -15.85 -7.37
N GLY A 72 -1.47 -14.59 -7.73
CA GLY A 72 -2.14 -13.90 -8.84
C GLY A 72 -3.54 -13.35 -8.54
N SER A 73 -4.12 -13.66 -7.37
CA SER A 73 -5.38 -13.06 -6.94
C SER A 73 -5.26 -11.54 -6.75
N PHE A 74 -6.39 -10.84 -6.71
CA PHE A 74 -6.42 -9.40 -6.41
C PHE A 74 -5.72 -9.10 -5.08
N SER A 75 -6.00 -9.88 -4.04
CA SER A 75 -5.38 -9.72 -2.72
C SER A 75 -3.87 -9.95 -2.78
N HIS A 76 -3.39 -10.91 -3.58
CA HIS A 76 -1.96 -11.14 -3.77
C HIS A 76 -1.28 -9.93 -4.42
N LYS A 77 -1.85 -9.44 -5.52
CA LYS A 77 -1.33 -8.28 -6.24
C LYS A 77 -1.39 -7.02 -5.37
N HIS A 78 -2.51 -6.77 -4.69
CA HIS A 78 -2.65 -5.63 -3.79
C HIS A 78 -1.61 -5.67 -2.66
N ARG A 79 -1.35 -6.85 -2.10
CA ARG A 79 -0.28 -7.07 -1.12
C ARG A 79 1.10 -6.68 -1.67
N LEU A 80 1.46 -7.16 -2.86
CA LEU A 80 2.73 -6.80 -3.52
C LEU A 80 2.86 -5.28 -3.73
N LEU A 81 1.77 -4.59 -4.08
CA LEU A 81 1.78 -3.13 -4.19
C LEU A 81 2.02 -2.46 -2.83
N VAL A 82 1.31 -2.88 -1.79
CA VAL A 82 1.49 -2.31 -0.45
C VAL A 82 2.92 -2.51 0.03
N ASP A 83 3.51 -3.68 -0.18
CA ASP A 83 4.88 -3.98 0.22
C ASP A 83 5.90 -3.15 -0.57
N ALA A 84 5.72 -3.02 -1.88
CA ALA A 84 6.56 -2.15 -2.71
C ALA A 84 6.46 -0.67 -2.29
N LEU A 85 5.24 -0.19 -2.01
CA LEU A 85 5.01 1.17 -1.51
C LEU A 85 5.72 1.38 -0.16
N TYR A 86 5.52 0.45 0.78
CA TYR A 86 6.10 0.54 2.11
C TYR A 86 7.62 0.62 2.05
N ALA A 87 8.26 -0.30 1.33
CA ALA A 87 9.70 -0.32 1.19
C ALA A 87 10.23 0.97 0.52
N ARG A 88 9.50 1.51 -0.46
CA ARG A 88 9.81 2.80 -1.08
C ARG A 88 9.74 3.97 -0.08
N MET A 89 8.72 3.99 0.79
CA MET A 89 8.58 5.01 1.83
C MET A 89 9.73 4.95 2.83
N VAL A 90 10.08 3.75 3.32
CA VAL A 90 11.19 3.56 4.25
C VAL A 90 12.53 3.94 3.61
N ARG A 91 12.80 3.51 2.38
CA ARG A 91 14.04 3.88 1.64
C ARG A 91 14.16 5.39 1.40
N ALA A 92 13.04 6.09 1.25
CA ALA A 92 13.00 7.54 1.14
C ALA A 92 13.15 8.27 2.50
N GLY A 93 13.37 7.54 3.60
CA GLY A 93 13.42 8.10 4.94
C GLY A 93 12.07 8.61 5.45
N ARG A 94 10.96 8.19 4.83
CA ARG A 94 9.60 8.62 5.18
C ARG A 94 8.95 7.58 6.09
N HIS A 95 9.44 7.50 7.32
CA HIS A 95 8.89 6.66 8.37
C HIS A 95 8.86 7.45 9.69
N LEU A 96 8.07 7.00 10.67
CA LEU A 96 8.13 7.57 12.01
C LEU A 96 9.54 7.41 12.60
N GLU A 97 10.04 8.45 13.26
CA GLU A 97 11.39 8.47 13.85
C GLU A 97 11.52 7.48 15.02
N ASP A 98 10.44 7.31 15.80
CA ASP A 98 10.36 6.42 16.96
C ASP A 98 10.22 4.93 16.60
N LEU A 99 10.39 4.56 15.32
CA LEU A 99 10.36 3.17 14.90
C LEU A 99 11.72 2.51 15.09
N GLU A 100 11.71 1.41 15.83
CA GLU A 100 12.85 0.50 15.90
C GLU A 100 13.27 0.06 14.49
N PRO A 101 14.54 0.27 14.07
CA PRO A 101 15.01 -0.07 12.73
C PRO A 101 14.78 -1.54 12.35
N ALA A 102 14.77 -2.44 13.33
CA ALA A 102 14.49 -3.87 13.14
C ALA A 102 13.04 -4.15 12.67
N THR A 103 12.12 -3.20 12.87
CA THR A 103 10.72 -3.32 12.42
C THR A 103 10.50 -2.77 11.01
N LEU A 104 11.46 -2.00 10.49
CA LEU A 104 11.38 -1.38 9.17
C LEU A 104 11.75 -2.40 8.08
N ARG A 105 10.78 -2.71 7.22
CA ARG A 105 11.01 -3.49 6.01
C ARG A 105 11.41 -2.61 4.83
N THR A 106 12.67 -2.75 4.41
CA THR A 106 13.23 -2.12 3.21
C THR A 106 13.28 -3.06 2.01
N ALA A 107 12.94 -4.34 2.21
CA ALA A 107 12.88 -5.33 1.15
C ALA A 107 11.63 -5.09 0.30
N GLU A 108 11.85 -4.64 -0.93
CA GLU A 108 10.80 -4.63 -1.96
C GLU A 108 10.53 -6.07 -2.43
N PRO A 109 9.33 -6.36 -2.92
CA PRO A 109 9.08 -7.62 -3.61
C PRO A 109 10.07 -7.82 -4.78
N PRO A 110 10.47 -9.08 -5.07
CA PRO A 110 11.41 -9.38 -6.14
C PRO A 110 11.01 -8.71 -7.47
N PRO A 111 11.95 -8.08 -8.21
CA PRO A 111 11.65 -7.43 -9.49
C PRO A 111 10.99 -8.38 -10.50
N ASP A 112 11.39 -9.65 -10.51
CA ASP A 112 10.82 -10.67 -11.40
C ASP A 112 9.35 -10.97 -11.05
N GLU A 113 9.02 -11.00 -9.76
CA GLU A 113 7.64 -11.20 -9.28
C GLU A 113 6.78 -9.96 -9.60
N LEU A 114 7.33 -8.77 -9.40
CA LEU A 114 6.65 -7.53 -9.80
C LEU A 114 6.43 -7.51 -11.32
N ALA A 115 7.43 -7.84 -12.13
CA ALA A 115 7.31 -7.89 -13.59
C ALA A 115 6.28 -8.94 -14.06
N GLN A 116 6.20 -10.09 -13.38
CA GLN A 116 5.23 -11.14 -13.67
C GLN A 116 3.78 -10.66 -13.47
N TRP A 117 3.51 -9.94 -12.38
CA TRP A 117 2.15 -9.55 -12.01
C TRP A 117 1.75 -8.14 -12.45
N PHE A 118 2.72 -7.30 -12.75
CA PHE A 118 2.58 -5.88 -13.12
C PHE A 118 3.38 -5.53 -14.40
N PRO A 119 3.12 -6.21 -15.53
CA PRO A 119 3.87 -5.97 -16.77
C PRO A 119 3.67 -4.56 -17.34
N ALA A 120 2.55 -3.90 -17.01
CA ALA A 120 2.22 -2.53 -17.42
C ALA A 120 2.51 -1.48 -16.33
N GLY A 121 3.42 -1.80 -15.39
CA GLY A 121 3.70 -0.98 -14.21
C GLY A 121 2.82 -1.35 -13.02
N LEU A 122 3.17 -0.80 -11.84
CA LEU A 122 2.59 -1.11 -10.53
C LEU A 122 1.11 -0.66 -10.41
N ARG A 123 0.22 -1.32 -11.14
CA ARG A 123 -1.20 -0.99 -11.25
C ARG A 123 -2.06 -2.26 -11.16
N LEU A 124 -3.16 -2.18 -10.41
CA LEU A 124 -4.24 -3.17 -10.45
C LEU A 124 -5.20 -2.80 -11.57
N GLU A 125 -5.34 -3.70 -12.53
CA GLU A 125 -6.43 -3.63 -13.50
C GLU A 125 -7.76 -3.75 -12.74
N ARG A 126 -8.69 -2.84 -13.04
CA ARG A 126 -10.08 -3.03 -12.63
C ARG A 126 -10.55 -4.26 -13.40
N ALA A 127 -11.20 -5.21 -12.72
CA ALA A 127 -12.02 -6.16 -13.46
C ALA A 127 -12.92 -5.34 -14.39
N PRO A 128 -13.00 -5.65 -15.69
CA PRO A 128 -13.85 -4.88 -16.59
C PRO A 128 -15.25 -4.84 -15.97
N GLU A 129 -15.81 -3.63 -15.83
CA GLU A 129 -17.23 -3.49 -15.54
C GLU A 129 -17.94 -4.26 -16.65
N VAL A 130 -18.53 -5.41 -16.30
CA VAL A 130 -19.51 -6.06 -17.16
C VAL A 130 -20.67 -5.07 -17.19
N LEU A 131 -20.65 -4.18 -18.17
CA LEU A 131 -21.79 -3.33 -18.49
C LEU A 131 -22.98 -4.27 -18.78
N PRO A 132 -24.09 -4.14 -18.03
CA PRO A 132 -25.29 -4.94 -18.28
C PRO A 132 -25.91 -4.66 -19.65
#